data_AF-A0A832IZC4-F1
#
_entry.id   AF-A0A832IZC4-F1
#
_cell.length_a   1.000
_cell.length_b   1.000
_cell.length_c   1.000
_cell.angle_alpha   90.00
_cell.angle_beta   90.00
_cell.angle_gamma   90.00
#
_symmetry.space_group_name_H-M   'P 1'
#
loop_
_entity.id
_entity.type
_entity.pdbx_description
1 polymer ?
#
loop_
_entity_poly.entity_id
_entity_poly.type
_entity_poly.pdbx_seq_one_letter_code
_entity_poly.pdbx_strand_id
1 'polypeptide(L)'
;MADADLPAARWDHQPMGKLWTRTAIGDLVSGVGMPLINMVPKDIDAWCPAYPDQDRIGRAAFWTGLLSAMAKHESTFNEAAVGGGGQWFGLVQISPATAKHYDCAVTTAGALKNGVGNLQCAITIMATTVPRDGVVAADGRGVAADWGPFHNAAKRADMRDWVSSQAYCR
;
A
#
# COMPACT_ATOMS: atom_id res chain seq x y z
N MET A 1 16.57 6.12 -8.65
CA MET A 1 15.53 6.80 -9.44
C MET A 1 15.52 8.27 -9.09
N ALA A 2 15.57 9.14 -10.10
CA ALA A 2 15.39 10.57 -9.90
C ALA A 2 13.93 10.88 -9.57
N ASP A 3 13.66 12.07 -9.01
CA ASP A 3 12.30 12.50 -8.67
C ASP A 3 11.34 12.50 -9.86
N ALA A 4 11.83 12.88 -11.04
CA ALA A 4 11.03 12.96 -12.27
C ALA A 4 10.61 11.59 -12.81
N ASP A 5 11.29 10.53 -12.39
CA ASP A 5 11.05 9.15 -12.83
C ASP A 5 10.19 8.37 -11.83
N LEU A 6 9.79 8.99 -10.71
CA LEU A 6 8.90 8.36 -9.75
C LEU A 6 7.50 8.20 -10.37
N PRO A 7 6.89 7.01 -10.26
CA PRO A 7 5.51 6.84 -10.70
C PRO A 7 4.59 7.71 -9.85
N ALA A 8 3.48 8.14 -10.45
CA ALA A 8 2.46 8.93 -9.77
C ALA A 8 1.93 8.20 -8.52
N ALA A 9 1.91 8.91 -7.40
CA ALA A 9 1.31 8.47 -6.14
C ALA A 9 0.31 9.52 -5.64
N ARG A 10 -0.79 9.07 -5.03
CA ARG A 10 -1.89 9.97 -4.65
C ARG A 10 -1.48 10.99 -3.58
N TRP A 11 -0.41 10.71 -2.84
CA TRP A 11 0.18 11.59 -1.85
C TRP A 11 1.23 12.56 -2.41
N ASP A 12 1.43 12.67 -3.73
CA ASP A 12 2.51 13.49 -4.31
C ASP A 12 2.44 14.99 -3.95
N HIS A 13 1.26 15.46 -3.53
CA HIS A 13 1.05 16.80 -3.00
C HIS A 13 1.58 17.00 -1.57
N GLN A 14 1.94 15.92 -0.87
CA GLN A 14 2.51 15.97 0.47
C GLN A 14 4.02 16.25 0.40
N PRO A 15 4.59 17.04 1.34
CA PRO A 15 6.03 17.32 1.36
C PRO A 15 6.90 16.07 1.35
N MET A 16 6.45 15.00 2.01
CA MET A 16 7.17 13.72 2.14
C MET A 16 6.79 12.71 1.05
N GLY A 17 5.85 13.03 0.15
CA GLY A 17 5.26 12.08 -0.81
C GLY A 17 6.28 11.38 -1.69
N LYS A 18 7.26 12.13 -2.22
CA LYS A 18 8.33 11.55 -3.05
C LYS A 18 9.24 10.61 -2.27
N LEU A 19 9.50 10.89 -1.00
CA LEU A 19 10.28 9.98 -0.14
C LEU A 19 9.51 8.68 0.07
N TRP A 20 8.21 8.78 0.40
CA TRP A 20 7.36 7.62 0.58
C TRP A 20 7.30 6.75 -0.68
N THR A 21 7.11 7.35 -1.86
CA THR A 21 7.11 6.63 -3.15
C THR A 21 8.43 5.92 -3.40
N ARG A 22 9.56 6.63 -3.24
CA ARG A 22 10.89 6.05 -3.47
C ARG A 22 11.17 4.86 -2.54
N THR A 23 10.87 5.02 -1.25
CA THR A 23 11.16 3.97 -0.27
C THR A 23 10.23 2.78 -0.45
N ALA A 24 8.94 3.00 -0.70
CA ALA A 24 7.99 1.91 -0.97
C ALA A 24 8.42 1.08 -2.19
N ILE A 25 8.82 1.73 -3.29
CA ILE A 25 9.35 1.02 -4.47
C ILE A 25 10.60 0.23 -4.12
N GLY A 26 11.54 0.83 -3.37
CA GLY A 26 12.75 0.14 -2.91
C GLY A 26 12.44 -1.14 -2.11
N ASP A 27 11.49 -1.06 -1.18
CA ASP A 27 11.07 -2.20 -0.36
C ASP A 27 10.35 -3.29 -1.18
N LEU A 28 9.61 -2.89 -2.22
CA LEU A 28 8.91 -3.81 -3.12
C LEU A 28 9.87 -4.55 -4.05
N VAL A 29 10.91 -3.90 -4.56
CA VAL A 29 11.82 -4.50 -5.57
C VAL A 29 13.08 -5.14 -4.99
N SER A 30 13.44 -4.82 -3.75
CA SER A 30 14.67 -5.29 -3.11
C SER A 30 14.47 -5.85 -1.70
N GLY A 31 13.23 -5.91 -1.21
CA GLY A 31 12.93 -6.27 0.18
C GLY A 31 11.78 -7.26 0.33
N VAL A 32 11.12 -7.17 1.48
CA VAL A 32 10.01 -8.04 1.91
C VAL A 32 8.80 -7.98 0.96
N GLY A 33 8.69 -6.92 0.14
CA GLY A 33 7.60 -6.75 -0.82
C GLY A 33 7.74 -7.54 -2.11
N MET A 34 8.87 -8.19 -2.36
CA MET A 34 9.11 -8.96 -3.59
C MET A 34 8.01 -9.98 -3.95
N PRO A 35 7.39 -10.71 -3.01
CA PRO A 35 6.27 -11.61 -3.32
C PRO A 35 5.11 -10.92 -4.04
N LEU A 36 4.83 -9.65 -3.72
CA LEU A 36 3.74 -8.88 -4.35
C LEU A 36 3.99 -8.66 -5.85
N ILE A 37 5.22 -8.31 -6.21
CA ILE A 37 5.57 -8.01 -7.61
C ILE A 37 5.90 -9.26 -8.44
N ASN A 38 6.19 -10.39 -7.78
CA ASN A 38 6.47 -11.67 -8.45
C ASN A 38 5.23 -12.54 -8.68
N MET A 39 4.05 -12.09 -8.28
CA MET A 39 2.78 -12.76 -8.54
C MET A 39 1.86 -11.93 -9.43
N VAL A 40 0.82 -12.56 -9.97
CA VAL A 40 -0.29 -11.89 -10.65
C VAL A 40 -1.58 -12.25 -9.90
N PRO A 41 -2.18 -11.32 -9.15
CA PRO A 41 -3.45 -11.56 -8.46
C PRO A 41 -4.59 -11.89 -9.43
N LYS A 42 -5.54 -12.74 -9.02
CA LYS A 42 -6.64 -13.20 -9.89
C LYS A 42 -7.61 -12.09 -10.30
N ASP A 43 -7.74 -11.05 -9.48
CA ASP A 43 -8.60 -9.89 -9.69
C ASP A 43 -7.84 -8.69 -10.27
N ILE A 44 -6.58 -8.88 -10.70
CA ILE A 44 -5.73 -7.76 -11.12
C ILE A 44 -6.31 -6.98 -12.29
N ASP A 45 -7.03 -7.62 -13.22
CA ASP A 45 -7.66 -6.95 -14.35
C ASP A 45 -8.67 -5.88 -13.91
N ALA A 46 -9.31 -6.07 -12.76
CA ALA A 46 -10.20 -5.06 -12.20
C ALA A 46 -9.44 -3.86 -11.61
N TRP A 47 -8.18 -4.04 -11.21
CA TRP A 47 -7.37 -3.02 -10.53
C TRP A 47 -6.37 -2.33 -11.46
N CYS A 48 -5.73 -3.07 -12.35
CA CYS A 48 -4.61 -2.64 -13.17
C CYS A 48 -4.41 -3.62 -14.36
N PRO A 49 -5.17 -3.48 -15.46
CA PRO A 49 -5.11 -4.40 -16.60
C PRO A 49 -3.72 -4.61 -17.19
N ALA A 50 -2.87 -3.57 -17.21
CA ALA A 50 -1.51 -3.66 -17.74
C ALA A 50 -0.52 -4.36 -16.80
N TYR A 51 -0.89 -4.66 -15.54
CA TYR A 51 0.02 -5.20 -14.53
C TYR A 51 0.77 -6.49 -14.95
N PRO A 52 0.14 -7.47 -15.64
CA PRO A 52 0.85 -8.66 -16.11
C PRO A 52 2.00 -8.34 -17.08
N ASP A 53 1.88 -7.26 -17.84
CA ASP A 53 2.87 -6.85 -18.85
C ASP A 53 3.94 -5.90 -18.29
N GLN A 54 3.76 -5.40 -17.07
CA GLN A 54 4.71 -4.51 -16.40
C GLN A 54 5.96 -5.27 -15.93
N ASP A 55 7.09 -4.56 -15.98
CA ASP A 55 8.32 -4.98 -15.31
C ASP A 55 8.21 -4.86 -13.77
N ARG A 56 9.29 -5.19 -13.05
CA ARG A 56 9.30 -5.12 -11.58
C ARG A 56 8.99 -3.72 -11.03
N ILE A 57 9.42 -2.66 -11.74
CA ILE A 57 9.20 -1.29 -11.30
C ILE A 57 7.76 -0.87 -11.56
N GLY A 58 7.18 -1.20 -12.71
CA GLY A 58 5.77 -0.95 -13.00
C GLY A 58 4.82 -1.70 -12.05
N ARG A 59 5.16 -2.94 -11.69
CA ARG A 59 4.42 -3.69 -10.66
C ARG A 59 4.57 -3.07 -9.27
N ALA A 60 5.76 -2.60 -8.90
CA ALA A 60 5.96 -1.87 -7.65
C ALA A 60 5.22 -0.53 -7.64
N ALA A 61 5.11 0.14 -8.79
CA ALA A 61 4.35 1.36 -8.96
C ALA A 61 2.86 1.14 -8.67
N PHE A 62 2.28 0.03 -9.14
CA PHE A 62 0.89 -0.35 -8.80
C PHE A 62 0.68 -0.47 -7.28
N TRP A 63 1.50 -1.25 -6.58
CA TRP A 63 1.33 -1.46 -5.14
C TRP A 63 1.57 -0.17 -4.33
N THR A 64 2.54 0.64 -4.75
CA THR A 64 2.80 1.96 -4.17
C THR A 64 1.62 2.91 -4.41
N GLY A 65 1.05 2.89 -5.61
CA GLY A 65 -0.17 3.60 -5.97
C GLY A 65 -1.35 3.19 -5.09
N LEU A 66 -1.57 1.90 -4.90
CA LEU A 66 -2.64 1.37 -4.03
C LEU A 66 -2.45 1.82 -2.57
N LEU A 67 -1.24 1.72 -2.02
CA LEU A 67 -0.92 2.23 -0.68
C LEU A 67 -1.24 3.72 -0.55
N SER A 68 -0.89 4.52 -1.57
CA SER A 68 -1.18 5.95 -1.58
C SER A 68 -2.68 6.25 -1.66
N ALA A 69 -3.43 5.47 -2.44
CA ALA A 69 -4.88 5.59 -2.52
C ALA A 69 -5.56 5.19 -1.20
N MET A 70 -5.04 4.16 -0.53
CA MET A 70 -5.48 3.72 0.80
C MET A 70 -5.21 4.77 1.88
N ALA A 71 -4.03 5.40 1.87
CA ALA A 71 -3.66 6.43 2.84
C ALA A 71 -4.63 7.63 2.87
N LYS A 72 -5.26 7.96 1.73
CA LYS A 72 -6.36 8.94 1.67
C LYS A 72 -7.50 8.57 2.62
N HIS A 73 -7.92 7.30 2.59
CA HIS A 73 -9.10 6.80 3.29
C HIS A 73 -8.85 6.44 4.74
N GLU A 74 -7.59 6.17 5.08
CA GLU A 74 -7.14 5.81 6.42
C GLU A 74 -6.73 7.01 7.25
N SER A 75 -5.98 7.96 6.67
CA SER A 75 -5.37 9.06 7.43
C SER A 75 -5.49 10.43 6.77
N THR A 76 -6.10 10.53 5.59
CA THR A 76 -6.02 11.74 4.74
C THR A 76 -4.55 12.14 4.50
N PHE A 77 -3.69 11.14 4.26
CA PHE A 77 -2.25 11.29 4.02
C PHE A 77 -1.43 11.83 5.21
N ASN A 78 -1.98 11.79 6.43
CA ASN A 78 -1.30 12.27 7.63
C ASN A 78 -0.50 11.14 8.30
N GLU A 79 0.83 11.17 8.20
CA GLU A 79 1.69 10.16 8.83
C GLU A 79 1.64 10.19 10.36
N ALA A 80 1.24 11.30 10.99
CA ALA A 80 1.11 11.39 12.44
C ALA A 80 -0.29 10.98 12.95
N ALA A 81 -1.19 10.56 12.07
CA ALA A 81 -2.57 10.23 12.40
C ALA A 81 -2.68 9.13 13.47
N VAL A 82 -3.65 9.31 14.36
CA VAL A 82 -4.01 8.34 15.40
C VAL A 82 -5.51 8.12 15.34
N GLY A 83 -5.93 6.90 15.02
CA GLY A 83 -7.33 6.54 14.83
C GLY A 83 -7.87 5.63 15.92
N GLY A 84 -9.21 5.49 15.87
CA GLY A 84 -10.01 4.57 16.69
C GLY A 84 -9.63 4.55 18.17
N GLY A 85 -9.63 5.74 18.79
CA GLY A 85 -9.39 5.89 20.22
C GLY A 85 -7.94 5.67 20.66
N GLY A 86 -6.97 5.72 19.75
CA GLY A 86 -5.55 5.56 20.10
C GLY A 86 -4.93 4.21 19.76
N GLN A 87 -5.60 3.40 18.94
CA GLN A 87 -5.19 2.02 18.67
C GLN A 87 -4.45 1.86 17.33
N TRP A 88 -4.70 2.75 16.37
CA TRP A 88 -4.15 2.67 15.01
C TRP A 88 -3.35 3.92 14.65
N PHE A 89 -2.27 3.73 13.91
CA PHE A 89 -1.25 4.76 13.70
C PHE A 89 -0.80 4.87 12.26
N GLY A 90 -0.49 6.10 11.86
CA GLY A 90 0.22 6.38 10.62
C GLY A 90 -0.64 6.43 9.37
N LEU A 91 0.05 6.46 8.23
CA LEU A 91 -0.54 6.66 6.90
C LEU A 91 -1.67 5.67 6.61
N VAL A 92 -1.49 4.41 6.99
CA VAL A 92 -2.45 3.33 6.72
C VAL A 92 -2.94 2.64 8.00
N GLN A 93 -2.93 3.38 9.13
CA GLN A 93 -3.63 2.99 10.36
C GLN A 93 -3.33 1.57 10.85
N ILE A 94 -2.05 1.28 11.10
CA ILE A 94 -1.59 -0.02 11.63
C ILE A 94 -1.55 0.04 13.16
N SER A 95 -1.97 -1.05 13.82
CA SER A 95 -1.85 -1.19 15.28
C SER A 95 -0.49 -1.80 15.67
N PRO A 96 0.06 -1.48 16.87
CA PRO A 96 1.24 -2.16 17.40
C PRO A 96 1.10 -3.69 17.50
N ALA A 97 -0.11 -4.18 17.79
CA ALA A 97 -0.38 -5.62 17.89
C ALA A 97 -0.29 -6.30 16.52
N THR A 98 -0.91 -5.70 15.49
CA THR A 98 -0.82 -6.15 14.09
C THR A 98 0.63 -6.13 13.61
N ALA A 99 1.35 -5.03 13.87
CA ALA A 99 2.75 -4.91 13.48
C ALA A 99 3.64 -6.01 14.08
N LYS A 100 3.41 -6.39 15.35
CA LYS A 100 4.09 -7.52 15.98
C LYS A 100 3.67 -8.86 15.39
N HIS A 101 2.39 -9.05 15.10
CA HIS A 101 1.88 -10.29 14.53
C HIS A 101 2.53 -10.64 13.19
N TYR A 102 2.80 -9.62 12.37
CA TYR A 102 3.45 -9.75 11.07
C TYR A 102 4.97 -9.50 11.12
N ASP A 103 5.58 -9.49 12.31
CA ASP A 103 7.02 -9.30 12.52
C ASP A 103 7.59 -8.05 11.81
N CYS A 104 6.84 -6.94 11.82
CA CYS A 104 7.30 -5.67 11.28
C CYS A 104 8.51 -5.13 12.04
N ALA A 105 9.42 -4.44 11.33
CA ALA A 105 10.57 -3.77 11.93
C ALA A 105 10.17 -2.67 12.93
N VAL A 106 9.04 -2.00 12.68
CA VAL A 106 8.46 -1.01 13.59
C VAL A 106 7.22 -1.59 14.27
N THR A 107 7.21 -1.59 15.60
CA THR A 107 6.14 -2.24 16.40
C THR A 107 5.56 -1.36 17.50
N THR A 108 5.96 -0.09 17.58
CA THR A 108 5.49 0.86 18.60
C THR A 108 4.64 1.95 17.97
N ALA A 109 3.72 2.51 18.75
CA ALA A 109 2.87 3.63 18.34
C ALA A 109 3.68 4.81 17.77
N GLY A 110 4.80 5.17 18.42
CA GLY A 110 5.67 6.26 17.97
C GLY A 110 6.36 5.94 16.64
N ALA A 111 6.88 4.72 16.49
CA ALA A 111 7.55 4.32 15.26
C ALA A 111 6.57 4.21 14.07
N LEU A 112 5.32 3.80 14.32
CA LEU A 112 4.28 3.72 13.30
C LEU A 112 3.77 5.09 12.81
N LYS A 113 4.12 6.19 13.49
CA LYS A 113 3.86 7.57 13.01
C LYS A 113 4.90 8.08 12.02
N ASN A 114 5.99 7.33 11.79
CA ASN A 114 6.90 7.61 10.71
C ASN A 114 6.35 7.01 9.42
N GLY A 115 6.07 7.82 8.40
CA GLY A 115 5.42 7.37 7.16
C GLY A 115 6.21 6.29 6.43
N VAL A 116 7.55 6.39 6.42
CA VAL A 116 8.41 5.33 5.86
C VAL A 116 8.18 4.02 6.61
N GLY A 117 8.44 3.99 7.92
CA GLY A 117 8.27 2.79 8.74
C GLY A 117 6.86 2.18 8.67
N ASN A 118 5.83 3.03 8.65
CA ASN A 118 4.44 2.61 8.48
C ASN A 118 4.21 1.88 7.15
N LEU A 119 4.73 2.43 6.04
CA LEU A 119 4.61 1.82 4.72
C LEU A 119 5.43 0.54 4.59
N GLN A 120 6.62 0.45 5.19
CA GLN A 120 7.39 -0.81 5.18
C GLN A 120 6.59 -1.92 5.89
N CYS A 121 5.99 -1.62 7.04
CA CYS A 121 5.14 -2.57 7.75
C CYS A 121 3.89 -2.95 6.93
N ALA A 122 3.26 -1.98 6.26
CA ALA A 122 2.16 -2.26 5.34
C ALA A 122 2.56 -3.22 4.22
N ILE A 123 3.73 -3.01 3.62
CA ILE A 123 4.27 -3.89 2.58
C ILE A 123 4.54 -5.29 3.13
N THR A 124 5.07 -5.44 4.35
CA THR A 124 5.23 -6.75 5.01
C THR A 124 3.90 -7.49 5.17
N ILE A 125 2.86 -6.80 5.66
CA ILE A 125 1.53 -7.37 5.85
C ILE A 125 0.94 -7.80 4.49
N MET A 126 1.00 -6.92 3.48
CA MET A 126 0.49 -7.20 2.14
C MET A 126 1.23 -8.36 1.48
N ALA A 127 2.56 -8.43 1.61
CA ALA A 127 3.39 -9.51 1.09
C ALA A 127 3.10 -10.87 1.74
N THR A 128 2.41 -10.88 2.88
CA THR A 128 1.88 -12.10 3.50
C THR A 128 0.47 -12.42 3.00
N THR A 129 -0.43 -11.43 3.03
CA THR A 129 -1.87 -11.65 2.79
C THR A 129 -2.22 -11.82 1.32
N VAL A 130 -1.64 -11.03 0.42
CA VAL A 130 -1.95 -11.10 -1.01
C VAL A 130 -1.49 -12.43 -1.63
N PRO A 131 -0.26 -12.93 -1.40
CA PRO A 131 0.12 -14.26 -1.89
C PRO A 131 -0.67 -15.40 -1.26
N ARG A 132 -0.99 -15.30 0.04
CA ARG A 132 -1.85 -16.28 0.75
C ARG A 132 -3.21 -16.41 0.08
N ASP A 133 -3.79 -15.28 -0.32
CA ASP A 133 -5.18 -15.22 -0.76
C ASP A 133 -5.36 -15.20 -2.29
N GLY A 134 -4.31 -14.85 -3.03
CA GLY A 134 -4.29 -14.83 -4.49
C GLY A 134 -5.06 -13.67 -5.13
N VAL A 135 -5.43 -12.64 -4.38
CA VAL A 135 -6.20 -11.47 -4.84
C VAL A 135 -5.63 -10.18 -4.26
N VAL A 136 -5.77 -9.06 -4.98
CA VAL A 136 -5.53 -7.71 -4.46
C VAL A 136 -6.51 -7.45 -3.33
N ALA A 137 -7.81 -7.54 -3.59
CA ALA A 137 -8.84 -7.41 -2.55
C ALA A 137 -10.20 -7.94 -3.02
N ALA A 138 -10.63 -9.07 -2.46
CA ALA A 138 -11.95 -9.66 -2.71
C ALA A 138 -12.44 -10.42 -1.46
N ASP A 139 -13.73 -10.30 -1.12
CA ASP A 139 -14.37 -11.04 -0.02
C ASP A 139 -13.62 -11.00 1.33
N GLY A 140 -13.05 -9.85 1.69
CA GLY A 140 -12.26 -9.69 2.92
C GLY A 140 -10.88 -10.35 2.90
N ARG A 141 -10.38 -10.69 1.70
CA ARG A 141 -9.06 -11.31 1.46
C ARG A 141 -8.11 -10.37 0.72
N GLY A 142 -6.82 -10.72 0.69
CA GLY A 142 -5.75 -9.88 0.16
C GLY A 142 -5.50 -8.68 1.08
N VAL A 143 -5.38 -7.48 0.52
CA VAL A 143 -5.29 -6.24 1.30
C VAL A 143 -6.56 -6.02 2.15
N ALA A 144 -7.71 -6.56 1.75
CA ALA A 144 -8.94 -6.43 2.55
C ALA A 144 -8.91 -7.24 3.87
N ALA A 145 -7.90 -8.08 4.11
CA ALA A 145 -7.79 -8.84 5.35
C ALA A 145 -7.46 -7.96 6.57
N ASP A 146 -6.74 -6.85 6.35
CA ASP A 146 -6.25 -5.98 7.42
C ASP A 146 -6.77 -4.54 7.33
N TRP A 147 -7.29 -4.10 6.18
CA TRP A 147 -7.65 -2.70 5.94
C TRP A 147 -9.15 -2.46 5.71
N GLY A 148 -9.74 -1.75 6.68
CA GLY A 148 -11.17 -1.38 6.74
C GLY A 148 -11.77 -0.74 5.48
N PRO A 149 -11.09 0.21 4.80
CA PRO A 149 -11.58 0.86 3.58
C PRO A 149 -11.99 -0.11 2.48
N PHE A 150 -11.42 -1.32 2.44
CA PHE A 150 -11.80 -2.31 1.44
C PHE A 150 -13.19 -2.93 1.69
N HIS A 151 -13.74 -2.83 2.89
CA HIS A 151 -15.12 -3.27 3.14
C HIS A 151 -16.16 -2.24 2.70
N ASN A 152 -15.78 -0.99 2.46
CA ASN A 152 -16.67 0.04 1.94
C ASN A 152 -16.61 0.09 0.41
N ALA A 153 -17.74 -0.16 -0.25
CA ALA A 153 -17.82 -0.22 -1.71
C ALA A 153 -17.39 1.10 -2.39
N ALA A 154 -17.78 2.25 -1.84
CA ALA A 154 -17.43 3.56 -2.40
C ALA A 154 -15.93 3.86 -2.24
N LYS A 155 -15.34 3.56 -1.07
CA LYS A 155 -13.89 3.72 -0.86
C LYS A 155 -13.08 2.80 -1.75
N ARG A 156 -13.49 1.53 -1.89
CA ARG A 156 -12.86 0.59 -2.83
C ARG A 156 -12.91 1.11 -4.26
N ALA A 157 -14.07 1.56 -4.71
CA ALA A 157 -14.22 2.11 -6.06
C ALA A 157 -13.29 3.31 -6.27
N ASP A 158 -13.26 4.27 -5.34
CA ASP A 158 -12.35 5.43 -5.42
C ASP A 158 -10.86 5.03 -5.44
N MET A 159 -10.45 4.00 -4.69
CA MET A 159 -9.07 3.49 -4.76
C MET A 159 -8.78 2.83 -6.11
N ARG A 160 -9.67 1.95 -6.56
CA ARG A 160 -9.53 1.22 -7.83
C ARG A 160 -9.50 2.18 -9.02
N ASP A 161 -10.45 3.09 -9.10
CA ASP A 161 -10.57 4.08 -10.18
C ASP A 161 -9.34 5.00 -10.23
N TRP A 162 -8.80 5.37 -9.06
CA TRP A 162 -7.57 6.15 -9.02
C TRP A 162 -6.38 5.36 -9.56
N VAL A 163 -6.16 4.12 -9.10
CA VAL A 163 -5.01 3.30 -9.50
C VAL A 163 -5.10 2.90 -10.98
N SER A 164 -6.27 2.43 -11.44
CA SER A 164 -6.48 2.02 -12.83
C SER A 164 -6.34 3.16 -13.84
N SER A 165 -6.44 4.42 -13.38
CA SER A 165 -6.25 5.58 -14.23
C SER A 165 -4.78 5.96 -14.48
N GLN A 166 -3.83 5.35 -13.76
CA GLN A 166 -2.41 5.70 -13.86
C GLN A 166 -1.72 5.03 -15.06
N ALA A 167 -0.62 5.63 -15.54
CA ALA A 167 0.10 5.16 -16.72
C ALA A 167 0.63 3.72 -16.60
N TYR A 168 1.01 3.28 -15.39
CA TYR A 168 1.47 1.92 -15.13
C TYR A 168 0.33 0.87 -15.11
N CYS A 169 -0.92 1.29 -15.30
CA CYS A 169 -2.10 0.40 -15.38
C CYS A 169 -2.83 0.46 -16.74
N ARG A 170 -2.29 1.21 -17.71
CA ARG A 170 -2.86 1.39 -19.04
C ARG A 170 -2.00 0.79 -20.14
#